data_AF-A0A401X612-F1
#
_entry.id   AF-A0A401X612-F1
#
_cell.length_a   1.000
_cell.length_b   1.000
_cell.length_c   1.000
_cell.angle_alpha   90.00
_cell.angle_beta   90.00
_cell.angle_gamma   90.00
#
_symmetry.space_group_name_H-M   'P 1'
#
loop_
_entity.id
_entity.type
_entity.pdbx_description
1 polymer ?
#
loop_
_entity_poly.entity_id
_entity_poly.type
_entity_poly.pdbx_seq_one_letter_code
_entity_poly.pdbx_strand_id
1 'polypeptide(L)'
;MPALTSEASSMLTNPLDLMEQVIGGHGWTFERCTPTEMAAEAPSRWCDYGLFFSWSAELGAILFTCAFDLKAAPTQYSDLYELIGLANEQIWVGHFSLDTEDGVLLFRHALLLRGTPSVTDVFEDMIDIALAECERFYPAFRFFLHAGLDAKTALATAMIDCQGEA
;
A
#
# COMPACT_ATOMS: atom_id res chain seq x y z
N MET A 1 13.34 26.84 -11.60
CA MET A 1 13.57 26.27 -12.95
C MET A 1 12.27 26.42 -13.73
N PRO A 2 12.25 26.99 -14.94
CA PRO A 2 11.03 27.01 -15.73
C PRO A 2 10.77 25.60 -16.26
N ALA A 3 9.57 25.07 -16.00
CA ALA A 3 9.15 23.78 -16.53
C ALA A 3 9.14 23.85 -18.06
N LEU A 4 9.82 22.91 -18.70
CA LEU A 4 9.69 22.67 -20.13
C LEU A 4 8.23 22.28 -20.38
N THR A 5 7.50 23.14 -21.07
CA THR A 5 6.14 22.87 -21.55
C THR A 5 6.22 21.76 -22.59
N SER A 6 6.05 20.51 -22.13
CA SER A 6 5.63 19.42 -22.99
C SER A 6 4.13 19.61 -23.26
N GLU A 7 3.77 19.88 -24.51
CA GLU A 7 2.38 19.80 -24.94
C GLU A 7 1.95 18.33 -24.92
N ALA A 8 1.49 17.86 -23.75
CA ALA A 8 0.85 16.57 -23.63
C ALA A 8 -0.63 16.72 -24.04
N SER A 9 -0.89 16.60 -25.34
CA SER A 9 -2.23 16.23 -25.80
C SER A 9 -2.44 14.74 -25.56
N SER A 10 -3.20 14.40 -24.52
CA SER A 10 -3.83 13.08 -24.40
C SER A 10 -5.12 13.29 -23.63
N MET A 11 -6.24 12.85 -24.20
CA MET A 11 -7.55 12.90 -23.54
C MET A 11 -7.39 12.36 -22.11
N LEU A 12 -7.79 13.16 -21.10
CA LEU A 12 -7.79 12.77 -19.69
C LEU A 12 -8.70 11.56 -19.52
N THR A 13 -8.12 10.36 -19.66
CA THR A 13 -8.75 9.12 -19.26
C THR A 13 -8.61 9.04 -17.76
N ASN A 14 -9.67 8.65 -17.06
CA ASN A 14 -9.61 8.52 -15.62
C ASN A 14 -8.57 7.43 -15.33
N PRO A 15 -7.53 7.69 -14.53
CA PRO A 15 -6.48 6.69 -14.31
C PRO A 15 -7.01 5.42 -13.63
N LEU A 16 -8.15 5.52 -12.94
CA LEU A 16 -8.81 4.33 -12.42
C LEU A 16 -9.34 3.41 -13.53
N ASP A 17 -9.58 3.88 -14.76
CA ASP A 17 -9.95 3.02 -15.90
C ASP A 17 -8.80 2.05 -16.25
N LEU A 18 -7.56 2.53 -16.17
CA LEU A 18 -6.38 1.68 -16.35
C LEU A 18 -6.17 0.76 -15.15
N MET A 19 -6.45 1.26 -13.94
CA MET A 19 -6.38 0.42 -12.73
C MET A 19 -7.34 -0.76 -12.79
N GLU A 20 -8.56 -0.58 -13.31
CA GLU A 20 -9.50 -1.69 -13.52
C GLU A 20 -8.95 -2.76 -14.47
N GLN A 21 -8.22 -2.35 -15.51
CA GLN A 21 -7.56 -3.29 -16.42
C GLN A 21 -6.44 -4.06 -15.73
N VAL A 22 -5.62 -3.39 -14.93
CA VAL A 22 -4.54 -4.01 -14.16
C VAL A 22 -5.12 -5.05 -13.19
N ILE A 23 -6.04 -4.63 -12.31
CA ILE A 23 -6.67 -5.50 -11.32
C ILE A 23 -7.45 -6.65 -11.99
N GLY A 24 -8.16 -6.36 -13.08
CA GLY A 24 -8.84 -7.38 -13.88
C GLY A 24 -7.88 -8.38 -14.54
N GLY A 25 -6.67 -7.94 -14.92
CA GLY A 25 -5.60 -8.79 -15.44
C GLY A 25 -5.09 -9.81 -14.42
N HIS A 26 -5.07 -9.45 -13.12
CA HIS A 26 -4.78 -10.38 -12.03
C HIS A 26 -5.95 -11.33 -11.71
N GLY A 27 -7.14 -11.10 -12.26
CA GLY A 27 -8.35 -11.87 -11.96
C GLY A 27 -8.95 -11.56 -10.58
N TRP A 28 -8.60 -10.42 -10.00
CA TRP A 28 -9.09 -9.99 -8.70
C TRP A 28 -10.44 -9.29 -8.80
N THR A 29 -11.20 -9.32 -7.70
CA THR A 29 -12.47 -8.60 -7.60
C THR A 29 -12.21 -7.13 -7.29
N PHE A 30 -12.93 -6.25 -7.96
CA PHE A 30 -12.88 -4.81 -7.71
C PHE A 30 -14.24 -4.15 -7.88
N GLU A 31 -14.39 -2.97 -7.28
CA GLU A 31 -15.55 -2.13 -7.36
C GLU A 31 -15.13 -0.66 -7.55
N ARG A 32 -15.69 0.00 -8.57
CA ARG A 32 -15.65 1.46 -8.69
C ARG A 32 -16.68 2.06 -7.73
N CYS A 33 -16.24 2.45 -6.54
CA CYS A 33 -17.12 3.03 -5.52
C CYS A 33 -17.64 4.41 -5.93
N THR A 34 -16.76 5.26 -6.47
CA THR A 34 -17.11 6.60 -6.98
C THR A 34 -16.26 6.90 -8.23
N PRO A 35 -16.53 7.98 -8.99
CA PRO A 35 -15.68 8.35 -10.12
C PRO A 35 -14.21 8.60 -9.74
N THR A 36 -13.92 8.82 -8.46
CA THR A 36 -12.57 9.10 -7.95
C THR A 36 -12.07 8.03 -6.99
N GLU A 37 -12.84 6.98 -6.72
CA GLU A 37 -12.47 5.95 -5.75
C GLU A 37 -12.78 4.56 -6.27
N MET A 38 -11.87 3.63 -6.01
CA MET A 38 -11.98 2.23 -6.36
C MET A 38 -11.46 1.39 -5.21
N ALA A 39 -12.12 0.26 -4.96
CA ALA A 39 -11.68 -0.76 -4.03
C ALA A 39 -11.42 -2.07 -4.78
N ALA A 40 -10.47 -2.87 -4.29
CA ALA A 40 -10.21 -4.22 -4.78
C ALA A 40 -9.73 -5.11 -3.63
N GLU A 41 -9.72 -6.42 -3.87
CA GLU A 41 -9.23 -7.41 -2.91
C GLU A 41 -8.16 -8.27 -3.58
N ALA A 42 -6.98 -8.34 -2.96
CA ALA A 42 -5.82 -9.07 -3.48
C ALA A 42 -5.53 -10.29 -2.59
N PRO A 43 -5.82 -11.52 -3.07
CA PRO A 43 -5.46 -12.73 -2.36
C PRO A 43 -3.95 -12.86 -2.23
N SER A 44 -3.47 -13.07 -1.01
CA SER A 44 -2.04 -13.20 -0.71
C SER A 44 -1.79 -14.35 0.28
N ARG A 45 -0.54 -14.52 0.73
CA ARG A 45 -0.16 -15.69 1.54
C ARG A 45 -0.60 -15.54 2.99
N TRP A 46 -0.51 -14.36 3.58
CA TRP A 46 -0.91 -14.15 4.97
C TRP A 46 -2.39 -13.84 5.14
N CYS A 47 -2.93 -12.97 4.29
CA CYS A 47 -4.33 -12.57 4.30
C CYS A 47 -4.77 -12.08 2.91
N ASP A 48 -6.07 -11.87 2.74
CA ASP A 48 -6.61 -11.14 1.61
C ASP A 48 -6.51 -9.63 1.91
N TYR A 49 -5.74 -8.90 1.10
CA TYR A 49 -5.49 -7.48 1.34
C TYR A 49 -6.58 -6.61 0.71
N GLY A 50 -7.09 -5.66 1.47
CA GLY A 50 -8.00 -4.62 0.96
C GLY A 50 -7.22 -3.52 0.27
N LEU A 51 -7.42 -3.35 -1.04
CA LEU A 51 -6.78 -2.31 -1.85
C LEU A 51 -7.74 -1.15 -2.07
N PHE A 52 -7.29 0.07 -1.85
CA PHE A 52 -8.07 1.29 -2.07
C PHE A 52 -7.27 2.27 -2.91
N PHE A 53 -7.94 2.86 -3.90
CA PHE A 53 -7.35 3.82 -4.82
C PHE A 53 -8.20 5.09 -4.83
N SER A 54 -7.58 6.24 -4.54
CA SER A 54 -8.24 7.55 -4.55
C SER A 54 -7.56 8.46 -5.57
N TRP A 55 -8.28 8.87 -6.60
CA TRP A 55 -7.84 9.77 -7.65
C TRP A 55 -8.18 11.23 -7.34
N SER A 56 -7.17 12.09 -7.33
CA SER A 56 -7.35 13.54 -7.27
C SER A 56 -6.96 14.17 -8.61
N ALA A 57 -7.96 14.66 -9.36
CA ALA A 57 -7.72 15.42 -10.59
C ALA A 57 -7.01 16.76 -10.31
N GLU A 58 -7.28 17.38 -9.16
CA GLU A 58 -6.65 18.63 -8.74
C GLU A 58 -5.13 18.45 -8.56
N LEU A 59 -4.73 17.40 -7.84
CA LEU A 59 -3.30 17.10 -7.64
C LEU A 59 -2.70 16.40 -8.85
N GLY A 60 -3.53 15.75 -9.67
CA GLY A 60 -3.07 14.84 -10.72
C GLY A 60 -2.35 13.62 -10.10
N ALA A 61 -2.92 13.08 -9.03
CA ALA A 61 -2.30 12.04 -8.21
C ALA A 61 -3.27 10.93 -7.81
N ILE A 62 -2.77 9.69 -7.76
CA ILE A 62 -3.45 8.57 -7.09
C ILE A 62 -2.83 8.37 -5.71
N LEU A 63 -3.67 8.30 -4.69
CA LEU A 63 -3.31 7.73 -3.39
C LEU A 63 -3.76 6.28 -3.37
N PHE A 64 -2.81 5.38 -3.19
CA PHE A 64 -3.03 3.96 -2.99
C PHE A 64 -2.88 3.60 -1.52
N THR A 65 -3.79 2.76 -1.03
CA THR A 65 -3.78 2.21 0.32
C THR A 65 -3.97 0.70 0.24
N CYS A 66 -3.17 -0.05 0.99
CA CYS A 66 -3.31 -1.49 1.19
C CYS A 66 -3.57 -1.75 2.68
N ALA A 67 -4.73 -2.30 3.01
CA ALA A 67 -5.16 -2.55 4.37
C ALA A 67 -4.87 -3.99 4.79
N PHE A 68 -4.29 -4.13 5.97
CA PHE A 68 -4.07 -5.43 6.62
C PHE A 68 -5.36 -5.91 7.29
N ASP A 69 -5.47 -7.21 7.51
CA ASP A 69 -6.49 -7.82 8.40
C ASP A 69 -6.14 -7.71 9.90
N LEU A 70 -5.12 -6.92 10.24
CA LEU A 70 -4.62 -6.71 11.59
C LEU A 70 -5.21 -5.45 12.21
N LYS A 71 -5.71 -5.58 13.44
CA LYS A 71 -6.25 -4.47 14.23
C LYS A 71 -5.49 -4.28 15.53
N ALA A 72 -5.12 -3.03 15.81
CA ALA A 72 -4.48 -2.62 17.04
C ALA A 72 -5.49 -2.06 18.03
N ALA A 73 -5.31 -2.37 19.32
CA ALA A 73 -6.03 -1.69 20.38
C ALA A 73 -5.39 -0.32 20.67
N PRO A 74 -6.16 0.70 21.13
CA PRO A 74 -5.61 2.02 21.45
C PRO A 74 -4.44 2.01 22.44
N THR A 75 -4.41 1.03 23.35
CA THR A 75 -3.31 0.84 24.32
C THR A 75 -1.99 0.43 23.68
N GLN A 76 -2.00 -0.07 22.44
CA GLN A 76 -0.83 -0.54 21.70
C GLN A 76 -0.27 0.51 20.74
N TYR A 77 -0.99 1.63 20.49
CA TYR A 77 -0.65 2.57 19.41
C TYR A 77 0.75 3.17 19.54
N SER A 78 1.14 3.57 20.75
CA SER A 78 2.47 4.18 20.97
C SER A 78 3.60 3.24 20.53
N ASP A 79 3.57 2.00 21.00
CA ASP A 79 4.61 1.01 20.71
C ASP A 79 4.50 0.49 19.26
N LEU A 80 3.28 0.48 18.69
CA LEU A 80 3.07 0.17 17.28
C LEU A 80 3.69 1.24 16.37
N TYR A 81 3.63 2.52 16.74
CA TYR A 81 4.29 3.58 15.97
C TYR A 81 5.82 3.43 15.97
N GLU A 82 6.42 2.89 17.04
CA GLU A 82 7.84 2.54 17.03
C GLU A 82 8.12 1.44 15.98
N LEU A 83 7.33 0.36 15.97
CA LEU A 83 7.47 -0.70 14.99
C LEU A 83 7.25 -0.20 13.54
N ILE A 84 6.24 0.63 13.31
CA ILE A 84 5.98 1.27 12.02
C ILE A 84 7.19 2.10 11.59
N GLY A 85 7.78 2.89 12.49
CA GLY A 85 8.99 3.67 12.20
C GLY A 85 10.15 2.78 11.78
N LEU A 86 10.43 1.72 12.54
CA LEU A 86 11.52 0.78 12.25
C LEU A 86 11.30 0.01 10.93
N ALA A 87 10.05 -0.35 10.61
CA ALA A 87 9.71 -0.98 9.33
C ALA A 87 9.88 0.01 8.17
N ASN A 88 9.45 1.25 8.34
CA ASN A 88 9.55 2.30 7.32
C ASN A 88 11.01 2.67 6.97
N GLU A 89 11.95 2.53 7.92
CA GLU A 89 13.38 2.69 7.65
C GLU A 89 13.95 1.64 6.67
N GLN A 90 13.22 0.54 6.45
CA GLN A 90 13.68 -0.59 5.64
C GLN A 90 12.98 -0.71 4.29
N ILE A 91 12.12 0.23 3.91
CA ILE A 91 11.41 0.24 2.62
C ILE A 91 11.78 1.47 1.81
N TRP A 92 11.71 1.33 0.49
CA TRP A 92 12.05 2.39 -0.45
C TRP A 92 10.82 3.14 -0.97
N VAL A 93 9.69 2.45 -1.05
CA VAL A 93 8.47 2.95 -1.69
C VAL A 93 7.32 2.84 -0.70
N GLY A 94 6.57 3.94 -0.55
CA GLY A 94 5.43 4.01 0.35
C GLY A 94 5.81 4.10 1.83
N HIS A 95 4.84 3.83 2.69
CA HIS A 95 5.01 3.81 4.13
C HIS A 95 3.89 3.02 4.81
N PHE A 96 4.20 2.36 5.91
CA PHE A 96 3.22 1.86 6.87
C PHE A 96 2.66 3.01 7.71
N SER A 97 1.39 2.89 8.06
CA SER A 97 0.62 3.84 8.86
C SER A 97 -0.49 3.12 9.61
N LEU A 98 -1.09 3.79 10.59
CA LEU A 98 -2.24 3.29 11.35
C LEU A 98 -3.44 4.18 11.06
N ASP A 99 -4.55 3.58 10.65
CA ASP A 99 -5.84 4.25 10.73
C ASP A 99 -6.36 4.15 12.16
N THR A 100 -6.37 5.28 12.86
CA THR A 100 -6.79 5.32 14.27
C THR A 100 -8.29 5.20 14.46
N GLU A 101 -9.09 5.46 13.42
CA GLU A 101 -10.56 5.36 13.52
C GLU A 101 -10.98 3.90 13.71
N ASP A 102 -10.43 3.01 12.88
CA ASP A 102 -10.74 1.57 12.92
C ASP A 102 -9.65 0.70 13.56
N GLY A 103 -8.50 1.30 13.90
CA GLY A 103 -7.32 0.62 14.45
C GLY A 103 -6.61 -0.26 13.42
N VAL A 104 -6.82 -0.04 12.12
CA VAL A 104 -6.34 -0.89 11.03
C VAL A 104 -4.96 -0.45 10.59
N LEU A 105 -4.04 -1.42 10.46
CA LEU A 105 -2.73 -1.16 9.88
C LEU A 105 -2.83 -1.03 8.36
N LEU A 106 -2.16 -0.01 7.81
CA LEU A 106 -2.20 0.32 6.40
C LEU A 106 -0.78 0.45 5.83
N PHE A 107 -0.60 0.09 4.57
CA PHE A 107 0.47 0.60 3.73
C PHE A 107 -0.10 1.66 2.79
N ARG A 108 0.62 2.76 2.56
CA ARG A 108 0.19 3.89 1.73
C ARG A 108 1.27 4.34 0.77
N HIS A 109 0.88 4.63 -0.46
CA HIS A 109 1.76 5.20 -1.47
C HIS A 109 1.00 6.19 -2.36
N ALA A 110 1.61 7.33 -2.67
CA ALA A 110 1.03 8.33 -3.55
C ALA A 110 1.86 8.46 -4.82
N LEU A 111 1.20 8.42 -5.98
CA LEU A 111 1.81 8.57 -7.30
C LEU A 111 1.31 9.84 -7.98
N LEU A 112 2.23 10.67 -8.43
CA LEU A 112 1.95 11.77 -9.35
C LEU A 112 1.90 11.23 -10.78
N LEU A 113 0.82 11.55 -11.52
CA LEU A 113 0.61 11.05 -12.89
C LEU A 113 0.87 12.11 -13.96
N ARG A 114 1.26 13.33 -13.55
CA ARG A 114 1.53 14.43 -14.48
C ARG A 114 2.81 14.15 -15.27
N GLY A 115 2.67 13.99 -16.59
CA GLY A 115 3.81 13.80 -17.50
C GLY A 115 4.30 12.36 -17.62
N THR A 116 3.54 11.38 -17.11
CA THR A 116 3.88 9.96 -17.19
C THR A 116 3.29 9.34 -18.45
N PRO A 117 4.11 8.92 -19.44
CA PRO A 117 3.62 8.39 -20.72
C PRO A 117 3.13 6.94 -20.66
N SER A 118 3.62 6.12 -19.70
CA SER A 118 3.13 4.77 -19.41
C SER A 118 2.71 4.69 -17.95
N VAL A 119 1.41 4.71 -17.69
CA VAL A 119 0.85 4.68 -16.33
C VAL A 119 0.58 3.24 -15.86
N THR A 120 0.37 2.31 -16.79
CA THR A 120 0.05 0.90 -16.48
C THR A 120 1.19 0.18 -15.76
N ASP A 121 2.41 0.19 -16.32
CA ASP A 121 3.57 -0.47 -15.69
C ASP A 121 3.83 0.09 -14.29
N VAL A 122 3.63 1.40 -14.11
CA VAL A 122 3.79 2.08 -12.82
C VAL A 122 2.75 1.62 -11.79
N PHE A 123 1.53 1.29 -12.22
CA PHE A 123 0.51 0.75 -11.33
C PHE A 123 0.79 -0.71 -10.95
N GLU A 124 1.21 -1.53 -11.90
CA GLU A 124 1.63 -2.91 -11.65
C GLU A 124 2.79 -2.93 -10.65
N ASP A 125 3.86 -2.16 -10.92
CA ASP A 125 5.01 -2.03 -10.02
C ASP A 125 4.61 -1.54 -8.62
N MET A 126 3.72 -0.54 -8.54
CA MET A 126 3.24 -0.02 -7.25
C MET A 126 2.53 -1.11 -6.43
N ILE A 127 1.62 -1.86 -7.06
CA ILE A 127 0.84 -2.91 -6.39
C ILE A 127 1.77 -4.04 -5.95
N ASP A 128 2.65 -4.50 -6.84
CA ASP A 128 3.57 -5.61 -6.55
C ASP A 128 4.53 -5.26 -5.40
N ILE A 129 5.11 -4.06 -5.43
CA ILE A 129 5.99 -3.60 -4.34
C ILE A 129 5.21 -3.50 -3.04
N ALA A 130 4.02 -2.92 -3.06
CA ALA A 130 3.22 -2.77 -1.85
C ALA A 130 2.84 -4.11 -1.22
N LEU A 131 2.36 -5.06 -2.02
CA LEU A 131 2.00 -6.40 -1.55
C LEU A 131 3.24 -7.14 -1.03
N ALA A 132 4.37 -7.04 -1.73
CA ALA A 132 5.63 -7.66 -1.29
C ALA A 132 6.09 -7.11 0.07
N GLU A 133 6.06 -5.78 0.26
CA GLU A 133 6.42 -5.19 1.56
C GLU A 133 5.38 -5.53 2.64
N CYS A 134 4.08 -5.55 2.31
CA CYS A 134 3.05 -5.97 3.26
C CYS A 134 3.26 -7.42 3.72
N GLU A 135 3.54 -8.34 2.79
CA GLU A 135 3.83 -9.74 3.06
C GLU A 135 5.11 -9.93 3.87
N ARG A 136 6.14 -9.13 3.58
CA ARG A 136 7.42 -9.17 4.28
C ARG A 136 7.31 -8.76 5.75
N PHE A 137 6.52 -7.72 6.04
CA PHE A 137 6.37 -7.21 7.41
C PHE A 137 5.17 -7.74 8.18
N TYR A 138 4.24 -8.43 7.52
CA TYR A 138 3.08 -9.04 8.19
C TYR A 138 3.46 -9.83 9.46
N PRO A 139 4.50 -10.70 9.47
CA PRO A 139 4.85 -11.44 10.67
C PRO A 139 5.29 -10.54 11.82
N ALA A 140 6.02 -9.45 11.55
CA ALA A 140 6.46 -8.51 12.58
C ALA A 140 5.27 -7.85 13.26
N PHE A 141 4.32 -7.34 12.48
CA PHE A 141 3.10 -6.73 13.00
C PHE A 141 2.24 -7.74 13.77
N ARG A 142 2.10 -8.97 13.25
CA ARG A 142 1.37 -10.03 13.94
C ARG A 142 2.00 -10.41 15.27
N PHE A 143 3.33 -10.57 15.33
CA PHE A 143 4.03 -10.90 16.58
C PHE A 143 3.90 -9.79 17.61
N PHE A 144 4.00 -8.53 17.20
CA PHE A 144 3.78 -7.40 18.09
C PHE A 144 2.33 -7.38 18.62
N LEU A 145 1.33 -7.47 17.73
CA LEU A 145 -0.08 -7.31 18.09
C LEU A 145 -0.65 -8.50 18.88
N HIS A 146 -0.29 -9.73 18.51
CA HIS A 146 -0.91 -10.94 19.04
C HIS A 146 0.00 -11.76 19.96
N ALA A 147 1.33 -11.70 19.81
CA ALA A 147 2.27 -12.41 20.67
C ALA A 147 2.89 -11.51 21.76
N GLY A 148 2.64 -10.19 21.72
CA GLY A 148 3.09 -9.24 22.73
C GLY A 148 4.60 -9.01 22.77
N LEU A 149 5.30 -9.26 21.66
CA LEU A 149 6.72 -8.90 21.53
C LEU A 149 6.86 -7.38 21.43
N ASP A 150 7.95 -6.84 21.97
CA ASP A 150 8.30 -5.43 21.73
C ASP A 150 8.67 -5.20 20.25
N ALA A 151 8.59 -3.94 19.80
CA ALA A 151 8.79 -3.56 18.41
C ALA A 151 10.10 -4.10 17.79
N LYS A 152 11.22 -4.01 18.52
CA LYS A 152 12.53 -4.43 18.00
C LYS A 152 12.63 -5.95 17.90
N THR A 153 12.16 -6.65 18.93
CA THR A 153 12.15 -8.12 18.94
C THR A 153 11.20 -8.67 17.88
N ALA A 154 10.01 -8.08 17.72
CA ALA A 154 9.04 -8.50 16.70
C ALA A 154 9.61 -8.38 15.28
N LEU A 155 10.25 -7.24 14.98
CA LEU A 155 10.89 -7.00 13.70
C LEU A 155 12.07 -7.95 13.44
N ALA A 156 12.97 -8.11 14.41
CA ALA A 156 14.11 -9.01 14.28
C ALA A 156 13.67 -10.46 14.07
N THR A 157 12.64 -10.92 14.80
CA THR A 157 12.11 -12.29 14.67
C THR A 157 11.54 -12.53 13.27
N ALA A 158 10.74 -11.60 12.76
CA ALA A 158 10.17 -11.71 11.41
C ALA A 158 11.25 -11.80 10.32
N MET A 159 12.34 -11.03 10.45
CA MET A 159 13.41 -11.01 9.44
C MET A 159 14.31 -12.26 9.48
N ILE A 160 14.34 -13.00 10.60
CA ILE A 160 15.05 -14.29 10.69
C ILE A 160 14.24 -15.38 10.00
N ASP A 161 12.92 -15.43 10.24
CA ASP A 161 12.04 -16.43 9.61
C ASP A 161 11.99 -16.28 8.09
N CYS A 162 11.99 -15.05 7.56
CA CYS A 162 12.02 -14.80 6.12
C CYS A 162 13.35 -15.18 5.42
N GLN A 163 14.46 -15.38 6.15
CA GLN A 163 15.71 -15.89 5.57
C GLN A 163 15.76 -17.43 5.50
N GLY A 164 14.81 -18.13 6.12
CA GLY A 164 14.74 -19.59 6.13
C GLY A 164 13.93 -20.22 4.99
N GLU A 165 13.24 -19.41 4.17
CA GLU A 165 12.34 -19.88 3.09
C GLU A 165 12.86 -19.60 1.66
N ALA A 166 14.16 -19.29 1.51
CA ALA A 166 14.81 -19.04 0.21
C ALA A 166 15.63 -20.24 -0.30
#